data_AF-A0A7X6X2M5-F1
#
_entry.id   AF-A0A7X6X2M5-F1
#
_cell.length_a   1.000
_cell.length_b   1.000
_cell.length_c   1.000
_cell.angle_alpha   90.00
_cell.angle_beta   90.00
_cell.angle_gamma   90.00
#
_symmetry.space_group_name_H-M   'P 1'
#
loop_
_entity.id
_entity.type
_entity.pdbx_description
1 polymer ?
#
loop_
_entity_poly.entity_id
_entity_poly.type
_entity_poly.pdbx_seq_one_letter_code
_entity_poly.pdbx_strand_id
1 'polypeptide(L)' 'MEEILNVFGQEAREQLTAMEDGLLRMEQGDSDADLLNAIFRAAHTIKGAAGVVELPHIEHFTHVLENLLDRLRNDEIS' A
#
# COMPACT_ATOMS: atom_id res chain seq x y z
N MET A 1 -6.38 7.95 21.98
CA MET A 1 -7.11 7.49 20.78
C MET A 1 -6.94 8.48 19.63
N GLU A 2 -7.33 9.74 19.81
CA GLU A 2 -7.18 10.78 18.77
C GLU A 2 -5.72 10.99 18.31
N GLU A 3 -4.75 10.97 19.23
CA GLU A 3 -3.32 11.06 18.90
C GLU A 3 -2.82 9.89 18.03
N ILE A 4 -3.24 8.65 18.34
CA ILE A 4 -2.88 7.45 17.57
C ILE A 4 -3.50 7.52 16.17
N LEU A 5 -4.75 7.96 16.06
CA LEU A 5 -5.41 8.15 14.77
C LEU A 5 -4.76 9.27 13.94
N ASN A 6 -4.23 10.31 14.57
CA ASN A 6 -3.47 11.35 13.89
C ASN A 6 -2.14 10.83 13.36
N VAL A 7 -1.40 10.04 14.15
CA VAL A 7 -0.17 9.38 13.71
C VAL A 7 -0.45 8.43 12.55
N PHE A 8 -1.48 7.59 12.67
CA PHE A 8 -1.94 6.74 11.56
C PHE A 8 -2.27 7.57 10.32
N GLY A 9 -3.03 8.66 10.47
CA GLY A 9 -3.42 9.50 9.35
C GLY A 9 -2.25 10.22 8.69
N GLN A 10 -1.16 10.49 9.41
CA GLN A 10 0.06 11.03 8.83
C GLN A 10 0.82 9.94 8.05
N GLU A 11 1.10 8.81 8.70
CA GLU A 11 1.84 7.69 8.10
C GLU A 11 1.10 7.15 6.86
N ALA A 12 -0.22 6.97 6.94
CA ALA A 12 -1.02 6.52 5.81
C ALA A 12 -0.94 7.47 4.62
N ARG A 13 -0.86 8.79 4.84
CA ARG A 13 -0.69 9.76 3.74
C ARG A 13 0.69 9.65 3.10
N GLU A 14 1.74 9.49 3.91
CA GLU A 14 3.10 9.29 3.40
C GLU A 14 3.20 8.02 2.54
N GLN A 15 2.61 6.92 3.00
CA GLN A 15 2.57 5.66 2.24
C GLN A 15 1.69 5.78 0.99
N LEU A 16 0.56 6.49 1.05
CA LEU A 16 -0.30 6.74 -0.13
C LEU A 16 0.43 7.56 -1.20
N THR A 17 1.18 8.59 -0.82
CA THR A 17 2.01 9.35 -1.77
C THR A 17 3.08 8.47 -2.41
N ALA A 18 3.79 7.65 -1.63
CA ALA A 18 4.78 6.72 -2.18
C ALA A 18 4.16 5.69 -3.14
N MET A 19 2.95 5.21 -2.82
CA MET A 19 2.20 4.29 -3.67
C MET A 19 1.74 4.97 -4.98
N GLU A 20 1.21 6.18 -4.90
CA GLU A 20 0.78 6.98 -6.06
C GLU A 20 1.95 7.25 -7.00
N ASP A 21 3.08 7.73 -6.49
CA ASP A 21 4.30 7.96 -7.27
C ASP A 21 4.77 6.66 -7.97
N GLY A 22 4.70 5.53 -7.26
CA GLY A 22 5.04 4.23 -7.81
C GLY A 22 4.10 3.82 -8.96
N LEU A 23 2.80 3.97 -8.77
CA LEU A 23 1.78 3.65 -9.78
C LEU A 23 1.89 4.55 -11.02
N LEU A 24 2.17 5.85 -10.84
CA LEU A 24 2.39 6.77 -11.96
C LEU A 24 3.64 6.41 -12.78
N ARG A 25 4.71 5.95 -12.11
CA ARG A 25 5.90 5.42 -12.82
C ARG A 25 5.58 4.15 -13.59
N MET A 26 4.76 3.26 -13.03
CA MET A 26 4.26 2.08 -13.75
C MET A 26 3.45 2.43 -14.98
N GLU A 27 2.58 3.43 -14.88
CA GLU A 27 1.82 3.93 -16.02
C GLU A 27 2.73 4.47 -17.13
N GLN A 28 3.89 5.04 -16.77
CA GLN A 28 4.91 5.51 -17.72
C GLN A 28 5.79 4.38 -18.30
N GLY A 29 5.56 3.13 -17.93
CA GLY A 29 6.23 1.95 -18.47
C GLY A 29 7.39 1.42 -17.63
N ASP A 30 7.60 1.95 -16.43
CA ASP A 30 8.55 1.40 -15.46
C ASP A 30 7.88 0.27 -14.67
N SER A 31 8.26 -0.98 -14.90
CA SER A 31 7.67 -2.13 -14.20
C SER A 31 8.72 -3.01 -13.55
N ASP A 32 9.83 -2.40 -13.09
CA ASP A 32 10.86 -3.19 -12.42
C ASP A 32 10.35 -3.77 -11.08
N ALA A 33 10.98 -4.87 -10.67
CA ALA A 33 10.58 -5.57 -9.46
C ALA A 33 10.75 -4.70 -8.20
N ASP A 34 11.66 -3.73 -8.20
CA ASP A 34 11.92 -2.86 -7.06
C ASP A 34 10.79 -1.85 -6.86
N LEU A 35 10.22 -1.33 -7.95
CA LEU A 35 9.05 -0.45 -7.97
C LEU A 35 7.81 -1.20 -7.48
N LEU A 36 7.54 -2.39 -8.03
CA LEU A 36 6.43 -3.24 -7.57
C LEU A 36 6.56 -3.56 -6.08
N ASN A 37 7.77 -3.88 -5.62
CA ASN A 37 8.04 -4.11 -4.21
C ASN A 37 7.85 -2.86 -3.34
N ALA A 38 8.15 -1.67 -3.85
CA ALA A 38 7.92 -0.42 -3.13
C ALA A 38 6.42 -0.15 -2.93
N ILE A 39 5.62 -0.32 -3.98
CA ILE A 39 4.15 -0.16 -3.95
C ILE A 39 3.54 -1.20 -2.99
N PHE A 40 3.98 -2.46 -3.07
CA PHE A 40 3.55 -3.52 -2.15
C PHE A 40 3.84 -3.16 -0.69
N ARG A 41 5.05 -2.69 -0.38
CA ARG A 41 5.41 -2.28 1.00
C ARG A 41 4.56 -1.12 1.50
N ALA A 42 4.25 -0.14 0.66
CA ALA A 42 3.36 0.95 1.04
C ALA A 42 1.97 0.44 1.44
N ALA A 43 1.38 -0.47 0.65
CA ALA A 43 0.10 -1.10 0.97
C ALA A 43 0.17 -1.91 2.27
N HIS A 44 1.24 -2.70 2.44
CA HIS A 44 1.48 -3.51 3.63
C HIS A 44 1.54 -2.69 4.91
N THR A 45 2.26 -1.55 4.87
CA THR A 45 2.37 -0.63 6.01
C THR A 45 1.02 -0.05 6.38
N ILE A 46 0.23 0.42 5.40
CA ILE A 46 -1.12 0.97 5.67
C ILE A 46 -2.02 -0.09 6.31
N LYS A 47 -2.01 -1.33 5.79
CA LYS A 47 -2.76 -2.45 6.37
C LYS A 47 -2.38 -2.70 7.82
N GLY A 48 -1.08 -2.82 8.09
CA GLY A 48 -0.56 -3.08 9.44
C GLY A 48 -0.96 -2.00 10.42
N ALA A 49 -0.79 -0.73 10.03
CA ALA A 49 -1.18 0.41 10.85
C ALA A 49 -2.70 0.45 11.08
N ALA A 50 -3.51 0.19 10.04
CA ALA A 50 -4.97 0.13 10.14
C ALA A 50 -5.46 -0.98 11.10
N GLY A 51 -4.80 -2.13 11.12
CA GLY A 51 -5.10 -3.21 12.07
C GLY A 51 -4.79 -2.82 13.52
N VAL A 52 -3.69 -2.09 13.75
CA VAL A 52 -3.33 -1.57 15.09
C VAL A 52 -4.35 -0.56 15.61
N VAL A 53 -4.92 0.27 14.73
CA VAL A 53 -5.92 1.29 15.09
C VAL A 53 -7.37 0.83 14.94
N GLU A 54 -7.59 -0.47 14.71
CA GLU A 54 -8.91 -1.09 14.59
C GLU A 54 -9.81 -0.43 13.52
N LEU A 55 -9.25 -0.17 12.34
CA LEU A 55 -9.97 0.35 11.17
C LEU A 55 -10.24 -0.77 10.14
N PRO A 56 -11.25 -1.63 10.37
CA PRO A 56 -11.44 -2.88 9.63
C PRO A 56 -11.71 -2.68 8.15
N HIS A 57 -12.34 -1.57 7.76
CA HIS A 57 -12.59 -1.26 6.35
C HIS A 57 -11.29 -0.96 5.59
N ILE A 58 -10.34 -0.27 6.22
CA ILE A 58 -9.04 0.05 5.61
C ILE A 58 -8.16 -1.19 5.57
N GLU A 59 -8.11 -1.95 6.67
CA GLU A 59 -7.39 -3.22 6.74
C GLU A 59 -7.88 -4.20 5.67
N HIS A 60 -9.20 -4.37 5.53
CA HIS A 60 -9.76 -5.28 4.52
C HIS A 60 -9.43 -4.83 3.09
N PHE A 61 -9.59 -3.54 2.79
CA PHE A 61 -9.30 -3.00 1.46
C PHE A 61 -7.82 -3.17 1.10
N THR A 62 -6.91 -2.81 2.01
CA THR A 62 -5.47 -2.93 1.80
C THR A 62 -5.01 -4.37 1.69
N HIS A 63 -5.66 -5.31 2.38
CA HIS A 63 -5.42 -6.74 2.19
C HIS A 63 -5.82 -7.23 0.78
N VAL A 64 -6.95 -6.77 0.23
CA VAL A 64 -7.32 -7.07 -1.18
C VAL A 64 -6.28 -6.51 -2.15
N LEU A 65 -5.80 -5.28 -1.89
CA LEU A 65 -4.76 -4.64 -2.69
C LEU A 65 -3.43 -5.42 -2.63
N GLU A 66 -2.97 -5.84 -1.45
CA GLU A 66 -1.77 -6.65 -1.32
C GLU A 66 -1.86 -7.95 -2.13
N ASN A 67 -3.00 -8.65 -2.09
CA ASN A 67 -3.19 -9.87 -2.85
C ASN A 67 -3.11 -9.62 -4.36
N LEU A 68 -3.60 -8.47 -4.84
CA LEU A 68 -3.45 -8.08 -6.24
C LEU A 68 -1.98 -7.80 -6.59
N LEU A 69 -1.28 -7.02 -5.76
CA LEU A 69 0.13 -6.66 -5.97
C LEU A 69 1.06 -7.86 -5.85
N ASP A 70 0.75 -8.83 -4.99
CA ASP A 70 1.52 -10.07 -4.85
C ASP A 70 1.43 -10.92 -6.12
N ARG A 71 0.22 -11.09 -6.66
CA ARG A 71 0.01 -11.78 -7.94
C ARG A 71 0.74 -11.08 -9.09
N LEU A 72 0.74 -9.75 -9.10
CA LEU A 72 1.47 -8.96 -10.10
C LEU A 72 2.99 -9.16 -9.98
N ARG A 73 3.52 -9.14 -8.75
CA ARG A 73 4.96 -9.38 -8.49
C ARG A 73 5.41 -10.79 -8.84
N ASN A 74 4.52 -11.77 -8.74
CA ASN A 74 4.79 -13.17 -9.07
C ASN A 74 4.53 -13.49 -10.55
N ASP A 75 4.31 -12.47 -11.39
CA ASP A 75 3.99 -12.61 -12.82
C ASP A 75 2.75 -13.49 -13.10
N GLU A 76 1.85 -13.61 -12.13
CA GLU A 76 0.59 -14.37 -12.27
C GLU A 76 -0.47 -13.57 -13.05
N ILE A 77 -0.31 -12.25 -13.09
CA ILE A 77 -1.16 -11.30 -13.82
C ILE A 77 -0.28 -10.20 -14.43
N SER A 78 -0.79 -9.55 -15.48
CA SER A 78 -0.11 -8.50 -16.25
C SER A 78 -1.05 -7.35 -16.57
#